data_AF-A0A127BAE6-F1
#
_entry.id   AF-A0A127BAE6-F1
#
_cell.length_a   1.000
_cell.length_b   1.000
_cell.length_c   1.000
_cell.angle_alpha   90.00
_cell.angle_beta   90.00
_cell.angle_gamma   90.00
#
_symmetry.space_group_name_H-M   'P 1'
#
loop_
_entity.id
_entity.type
_entity.pdbx_description
1 polymer ?
#
loop_
_entity_poly.entity_id
_entity_poly.type
_entity_poly.pdbx_seq_one_letter_code
_entity_poly.pdbx_strand_id
1 'polypeptide(L)'
;MRVVVGIPSYNNADTIGFVVKQAAEGLKKYFGGGIIVNADGGSTDGTRDVVLSTKVPDGVEVYSFVYKWPIPGKGSAMKEIMEFAREKDADAVVFVDSDLRSITPEWIYKFAKPIEQGYDFVAPLYLRHKWDGTITNNIAYPMTASLYGFDIRQPIGGDFGISAEMISIYLEDEDVWRTDVARFGVDIFLTTTAIANKRKVIQVSLGMKIHNPKDPAASLGPMFNQVVGTLFMLMKKYEEVWKDVKEIRPVETWGEEVKGEPEEVKVTLELLKQKSKELFEKEKDILRKILSEETFSGVVKALESFEFSDELWARVLFDGAVAYKNGVIKNAEPLIPLYFAKTADFVIKTMDMTTMEAERLIRERARTFLKEKDYLIERWFT
;
A
#
# COMPACT_ATOMS: atom_id res chain seq x y z
N MET A 1 -2.51 -22.08 17.46
CA MET A 1 -2.37 -21.35 16.20
C MET A 1 -0.93 -21.47 15.70
N ARG A 2 -0.71 -21.94 14.47
CA ARG A 2 0.58 -21.98 13.79
C ARG A 2 0.78 -20.68 13.02
N VAL A 3 1.71 -19.84 13.49
CA VAL A 3 2.00 -18.53 12.92
C VAL A 3 3.27 -18.59 12.07
N VAL A 4 3.18 -18.07 10.85
CA VAL A 4 4.32 -17.83 9.97
C VAL A 4 4.58 -16.32 9.89
N VAL A 5 5.81 -15.90 10.07
CA VAL A 5 6.26 -14.52 9.78
C VAL A 5 7.01 -14.52 8.46
N GLY A 6 6.45 -13.85 7.46
CA GLY A 6 7.00 -13.71 6.11
C GLY A 6 7.80 -12.42 5.95
N ILE A 7 9.04 -12.53 5.46
CA ILE A 7 9.94 -11.38 5.25
C ILE A 7 10.43 -11.37 3.80
N PRO A 8 9.80 -10.59 2.89
CA PRO A 8 10.36 -10.29 1.58
C PRO A 8 11.66 -9.48 1.72
N SER A 9 12.72 -9.84 1.00
CA SER A 9 14.00 -9.11 1.07
C SER A 9 14.69 -8.90 -0.27
N TYR A 10 15.47 -7.82 -0.37
CA TYR A 10 16.43 -7.58 -1.44
C TYR A 10 17.49 -6.57 -0.98
N ASN A 11 18.72 -7.03 -0.80
CA ASN A 11 19.86 -6.26 -0.30
C ASN A 11 19.58 -5.53 1.02
N ASN A 12 19.22 -6.29 2.06
CA ASN A 12 18.87 -5.80 3.40
C ASN A 12 19.76 -6.37 4.52
N ALA A 13 21.01 -6.73 4.24
CA ALA A 13 21.90 -7.36 5.23
C ALA A 13 22.07 -6.51 6.50
N ASP A 14 22.05 -5.18 6.37
CA ASP A 14 22.24 -4.24 7.49
C ASP A 14 21.04 -4.17 8.45
N THR A 15 19.84 -4.58 8.02
CA THR A 15 18.60 -4.40 8.79
C THR A 15 17.90 -5.70 9.15
N ILE A 16 17.96 -6.72 8.28
CA ILE A 16 17.10 -7.90 8.37
C ILE A 16 17.33 -8.72 9.64
N GLY A 17 18.56 -8.76 10.16
CA GLY A 17 18.87 -9.50 11.40
C GLY A 17 18.10 -8.97 12.61
N PHE A 18 17.87 -7.65 12.68
CA PHE A 18 17.02 -7.05 13.72
C PHE A 18 15.57 -7.50 13.58
N VAL A 19 15.03 -7.46 12.35
CA VAL A 19 13.65 -7.89 12.04
C VAL A 19 13.43 -9.35 12.42
N VAL A 20 14.33 -10.26 12.02
CA VAL A 20 14.28 -11.69 12.35
C VAL A 20 14.29 -11.90 13.86
N LYS A 21 15.16 -11.20 14.58
CA LYS A 21 15.24 -11.29 16.04
C LYS A 21 13.93 -10.86 16.70
N GLN A 22 13.38 -9.71 16.34
CA GLN A 22 12.13 -9.20 16.93
C GLN A 22 10.93 -10.09 16.59
N ALA A 23 10.87 -10.60 15.36
CA ALA A 23 9.85 -11.57 14.96
C ALA A 23 9.93 -12.86 15.78
N ALA A 24 11.14 -13.40 15.97
CA ALA A 24 11.37 -14.63 16.73
C ALA A 24 10.99 -14.47 18.20
N GLU A 25 11.36 -13.35 18.81
CA GLU A 25 10.95 -13.00 20.17
C GLU A 25 9.42 -12.92 20.28
N GLY A 26 8.74 -12.34 19.29
CA GLY A 26 7.28 -12.23 19.25
C GLY A 26 6.60 -13.59 19.14
N LEU A 27 7.05 -14.42 18.20
CA LEU A 27 6.58 -15.79 18.04
C LEU A 27 6.74 -16.60 19.33
N LYS A 28 7.94 -16.56 19.93
CA LYS A 28 8.21 -17.31 21.16
C LYS A 28 7.35 -16.83 22.33
N LYS A 29 7.29 -15.52 22.55
CA LYS A 29 6.62 -14.92 23.71
C LYS A 29 5.11 -15.11 23.69
N TYR A 30 4.49 -14.98 22.51
CA TYR A 30 3.03 -14.91 22.41
C TYR A 30 2.38 -16.18 21.84
N PHE A 31 3.14 -17.02 21.13
CA PHE A 31 2.62 -18.22 20.46
C PHE A 31 3.40 -19.50 20.81
N GLY A 32 4.41 -19.42 21.69
CA GLY A 32 5.23 -20.54 22.14
C GLY A 32 6.29 -21.02 21.15
N GLY A 33 6.26 -20.48 19.93
CA GLY A 33 7.08 -20.87 18.78
C GLY A 33 6.42 -20.43 17.47
N GLY A 34 6.98 -20.85 16.34
CA GLY A 34 6.45 -20.53 15.02
C GLY A 34 7.50 -20.64 13.92
N ILE A 35 7.19 -20.10 12.75
CA ILE A 35 8.09 -20.14 11.59
C ILE A 35 8.39 -18.72 11.13
N ILE A 36 9.67 -18.43 10.89
CA ILE A 36 10.11 -17.27 10.13
C ILE A 36 10.54 -17.77 8.76
N VAL A 37 10.03 -17.15 7.71
CA VAL A 37 10.39 -17.45 6.33
C VAL A 37 10.78 -16.18 5.60
N ASN A 38 11.98 -16.22 5.03
CA ASN A 38 12.51 -15.18 4.16
C ASN A 38 12.45 -15.64 2.70
N ALA A 39 11.77 -14.87 1.85
CA ALA A 39 11.80 -15.02 0.41
C ALA A 39 12.62 -13.86 -0.19
N ASP A 40 13.79 -14.19 -0.70
CA ASP A 40 14.82 -13.26 -1.11
C ASP A 40 14.84 -13.04 -2.64
N GLY A 41 15.04 -11.80 -3.06
CA GLY A 41 15.11 -11.39 -4.47
C GLY A 41 16.45 -11.61 -5.16
N GLY A 42 17.31 -12.48 -4.64
CA GLY A 42 18.65 -12.70 -5.18
C GLY A 42 19.66 -11.69 -4.67
N SER A 43 19.61 -11.39 -3.37
CA SER A 43 20.52 -10.45 -2.71
C SER A 43 21.98 -10.89 -2.84
N THR A 44 22.87 -9.93 -3.02
CA THR A 44 24.33 -10.15 -3.15
C THR A 44 25.13 -9.63 -1.96
N ASP A 45 24.46 -9.03 -0.98
CA ASP A 45 25.05 -8.38 0.20
C ASP A 45 25.15 -9.30 1.43
N GLY A 46 24.78 -10.58 1.31
CA GLY A 46 24.75 -11.53 2.42
C GLY A 46 23.45 -11.54 3.23
N THR A 47 22.38 -10.87 2.77
CA THR A 47 21.06 -10.85 3.44
C THR A 47 20.61 -12.21 3.97
N ARG A 48 20.70 -13.27 3.15
CA ARG A 48 20.27 -14.62 3.54
C ARG A 48 21.16 -15.25 4.62
N ASP A 49 22.47 -14.99 4.57
CA ASP A 49 23.41 -15.46 5.59
C ASP A 49 23.11 -14.80 6.94
N VAL A 50 22.75 -13.52 6.93
CA VAL A 50 22.29 -12.80 8.13
C VAL A 50 21.02 -13.42 8.69
N VAL A 51 20.03 -13.75 7.85
CA VAL A 51 18.79 -14.42 8.29
C VAL A 51 19.11 -15.76 8.97
N LEU A 52 19.92 -16.60 8.34
CA LEU A 52 20.22 -17.95 8.82
C LEU A 52 21.16 -17.97 10.05
N SER A 53 22.02 -16.96 10.20
CA SER A 53 22.94 -16.85 11.36
C SER A 53 22.35 -16.10 12.55
N THR A 54 21.20 -15.43 12.38
CA THR A 54 20.52 -14.74 13.48
C THR A 54 20.03 -15.75 14.51
N LYS A 55 20.49 -15.59 15.77
CA LYS A 55 20.08 -16.47 16.87
C LYS A 55 18.59 -16.25 17.20
N VAL A 56 17.82 -17.34 17.19
CA VAL A 56 16.40 -17.36 17.54
C VAL A 56 16.14 -18.27 18.75
N PRO A 57 15.06 -18.06 19.52
CA PRO A 57 14.70 -18.93 20.63
C PRO A 57 14.26 -20.33 20.19
N ASP A 58 14.39 -21.32 21.08
CA ASP A 58 13.91 -22.69 20.82
C ASP A 58 12.42 -22.72 20.46
N GLY A 59 12.05 -23.55 19.49
CA GLY A 59 10.69 -23.64 18.96
C GLY A 59 10.34 -22.62 17.88
N VAL A 60 11.29 -21.76 17.48
CA VAL A 60 11.18 -20.93 16.27
C VAL A 60 12.03 -21.55 15.17
N GLU A 61 11.40 -21.90 14.05
CA GLU A 61 12.08 -22.38 12.85
C GLU A 61 12.38 -21.21 11.91
N VAL A 62 13.52 -21.24 11.23
CA VAL A 62 13.94 -20.19 10.29
C VAL A 62 14.25 -20.80 8.93
N TYR A 63 13.61 -20.27 7.89
CA TYR A 63 13.82 -20.65 6.50
C TYR A 63 14.22 -19.42 5.68
N SER A 64 15.12 -19.60 4.72
CA SER A 64 15.47 -18.56 3.75
C SER A 64 15.74 -19.17 2.38
N PHE A 65 15.04 -18.70 1.35
CA PHE A 65 15.21 -19.13 -0.03
C PHE A 65 15.16 -17.95 -0.99
N VAL A 66 15.73 -18.14 -2.18
CA VAL A 66 15.54 -17.21 -3.30
C VAL A 66 14.26 -17.61 -4.01
N TYR A 67 13.32 -16.67 -4.15
CA TYR A 67 12.06 -16.96 -4.84
C TYR A 67 12.32 -17.25 -6.33
N LYS A 68 11.48 -18.09 -6.92
CA LYS A 68 11.61 -18.62 -8.29
C LYS A 68 10.62 -17.99 -9.28
N TRP A 69 9.63 -17.25 -8.82
CA TRP A 69 8.63 -16.61 -9.67
C TRP A 69 9.32 -15.70 -10.69
N PRO A 70 8.98 -15.81 -11.99
CA PRO A 70 9.78 -15.23 -13.07
C PRO A 70 9.76 -13.69 -13.13
N ILE A 71 8.82 -13.05 -12.43
CA ILE A 71 8.75 -11.59 -12.35
C ILE A 71 9.45 -11.14 -11.06
N PRO A 72 10.50 -10.33 -11.10
CA PRO A 72 11.13 -9.84 -9.89
C PRO A 72 10.28 -8.77 -9.21
N GLY A 73 10.13 -8.87 -7.88
CA GLY A 73 9.42 -7.86 -7.09
C GLY A 73 8.96 -8.35 -5.71
N LYS A 74 8.47 -7.40 -4.91
CA LYS A 74 7.93 -7.67 -3.55
C LYS A 74 6.79 -8.69 -3.59
N GLY A 75 5.84 -8.52 -4.51
CA GLY A 75 4.71 -9.44 -4.65
C GLY A 75 5.11 -10.88 -4.96
N SER A 76 6.12 -11.11 -5.78
CA SER A 76 6.64 -12.45 -6.07
C SER A 76 7.18 -13.16 -4.83
N ALA A 77 7.95 -12.44 -4.02
CA ALA A 77 8.40 -12.96 -2.72
C ALA A 77 7.21 -13.28 -1.81
N MET A 78 6.19 -12.42 -1.78
CA MET A 78 5.00 -12.63 -0.95
C MET A 78 4.13 -13.79 -1.43
N LYS A 79 4.01 -14.00 -2.75
CA LYS A 79 3.34 -15.17 -3.33
C LYS A 79 3.97 -16.46 -2.83
N GLU A 80 5.29 -16.59 -2.93
CA GLU A 80 5.98 -17.81 -2.51
C GLU A 80 6.01 -17.99 -0.99
N ILE A 81 6.00 -16.90 -0.21
CA ILE A 81 5.76 -16.98 1.23
C ILE A 81 4.37 -17.55 1.52
N MET A 82 3.33 -17.12 0.80
CA MET A 82 1.97 -17.65 0.98
C MET A 82 1.89 -19.12 0.56
N GLU A 83 2.56 -19.52 -0.52
CA GLU A 83 2.64 -20.93 -0.94
C GLU A 83 3.35 -21.78 0.11
N PHE A 84 4.51 -21.32 0.61
CA PHE A 84 5.23 -21.97 1.71
C PHE A 84 4.35 -22.06 2.98
N ALA A 85 3.66 -20.99 3.35
CA ALA A 85 2.79 -20.97 4.51
C ALA A 85 1.62 -21.96 4.37
N ARG A 86 1.05 -22.08 3.17
CA ARG A 86 0.02 -23.09 2.86
C ARG A 86 0.58 -24.52 2.98
N GLU A 87 1.78 -24.79 2.47
CA GLU A 87 2.45 -26.09 2.63
C GLU A 87 2.77 -26.43 4.09
N LYS A 88 2.95 -25.41 4.93
CA LYS A 88 3.18 -25.54 6.37
C LYS A 88 1.87 -25.51 7.17
N ASP A 89 0.70 -25.63 6.55
CA ASP A 89 -0.62 -25.54 7.21
C ASP A 89 -0.70 -24.37 8.21
N ALA A 90 -0.22 -23.19 7.81
CA ALA A 90 -0.23 -22.01 8.67
C ALA A 90 -1.67 -21.54 8.91
N ASP A 91 -1.99 -21.24 10.18
CA ASP A 91 -3.28 -20.64 10.55
C ASP A 91 -3.29 -19.14 10.25
N ALA A 92 -2.11 -18.49 10.40
CA ALA A 92 -1.91 -17.06 10.21
C ALA A 92 -0.54 -16.78 9.59
N VAL A 93 -0.50 -15.80 8.69
CA VAL A 93 0.75 -15.24 8.16
C VAL A 93 0.84 -13.76 8.50
N VAL A 94 1.96 -13.36 9.09
CA VAL A 94 2.28 -11.96 9.36
C VAL A 94 3.40 -11.54 8.40
N PHE A 95 3.13 -10.57 7.54
CA PHE A 95 4.14 -9.96 6.69
C PHE A 95 4.76 -8.77 7.39
N VAL A 96 6.08 -8.64 7.31
CA VAL A 96 6.83 -7.48 7.80
C VAL A 96 7.92 -7.09 6.80
N ASP A 97 8.13 -5.79 6.60
CA ASP A 97 9.20 -5.28 5.74
C ASP A 97 10.60 -5.61 6.32
N SER A 98 11.58 -5.88 5.45
CA SER A 98 12.95 -6.28 5.84
C SER A 98 13.83 -5.12 6.34
N ASP A 99 13.38 -3.87 6.19
CA ASP A 99 14.11 -2.64 6.54
C ASP A 99 13.54 -1.89 7.75
N LEU A 100 12.61 -2.51 8.48
CA LEU A 100 12.00 -1.93 9.67
C LEU A 100 13.02 -1.73 10.80
N ARG A 101 13.08 -0.50 11.32
CA ARG A 101 13.86 -0.16 12.52
C ARG A 101 13.01 -0.06 13.79
N SER A 102 11.69 0.00 13.63
CA SER A 102 10.70 0.24 14.69
C SER A 102 9.90 -1.01 15.08
N ILE A 103 10.12 -2.14 14.41
CA ILE A 103 9.43 -3.38 14.71
C ILE A 103 9.73 -3.85 16.14
N THR A 104 8.70 -4.29 16.85
CA THR A 104 8.82 -4.90 18.19
C THR A 104 8.16 -6.28 18.19
N PRO A 105 8.41 -7.13 19.21
CA PRO A 105 7.79 -8.46 19.30
C PRO A 105 6.26 -8.38 19.38
N GLU A 106 5.74 -7.26 19.86
CA GLU A 106 4.30 -6.98 19.98
C GLU A 106 3.61 -6.81 18.63
N TRP A 107 4.34 -6.44 17.57
CA TRP A 107 3.76 -6.38 16.22
C TRP A 107 3.26 -7.74 15.78
N ILE A 108 4.04 -8.81 16.04
CA ILE A 108 3.65 -10.18 15.71
C ILE A 108 2.38 -10.58 16.47
N TYR A 109 2.29 -10.22 17.75
CA TYR A 109 1.08 -10.42 18.54
C TYR A 109 -0.11 -9.65 17.98
N LYS A 110 0.06 -8.35 17.71
CA LYS A 110 -1.01 -7.48 17.20
C LYS A 110 -1.53 -7.95 15.86
N PHE A 111 -0.69 -8.47 14.97
CA PHE A 111 -1.14 -8.99 13.67
C PHE A 111 -1.76 -10.39 13.75
N ALA A 112 -1.17 -11.31 14.51
CA ALA A 112 -1.65 -12.69 14.54
C ALA A 112 -2.84 -12.91 15.49
N LYS A 113 -2.92 -12.17 16.60
CA LYS A 113 -3.99 -12.37 17.60
C LYS A 113 -5.40 -12.08 17.09
N PRO A 114 -5.67 -11.02 16.30
CA PRO A 114 -6.98 -10.82 15.70
C PRO A 114 -7.38 -11.96 14.77
N ILE A 115 -6.41 -12.57 14.06
CA ILE A 115 -6.68 -13.73 13.20
C ILE A 115 -7.15 -14.92 14.03
N GLU A 116 -6.53 -15.16 15.18
CA GLU A 116 -7.01 -16.16 16.15
C GLU A 116 -8.45 -15.87 16.64
N GLN A 117 -8.85 -14.60 16.67
CA GLN A 117 -10.20 -14.16 17.03
C GLN A 117 -11.20 -14.18 15.86
N GLY A 118 -10.77 -14.64 14.68
CA GLY A 118 -11.60 -14.83 13.51
C GLY A 118 -11.65 -13.64 12.56
N TYR A 119 -10.65 -12.74 12.59
CA TYR A 119 -10.41 -11.78 11.52
C TYR A 119 -9.59 -12.41 10.39
N ASP A 120 -9.78 -11.93 9.17
CA ASP A 120 -9.14 -12.47 7.97
C ASP A 120 -7.96 -11.63 7.49
N PHE A 121 -8.06 -10.31 7.67
CA PHE A 121 -7.05 -9.35 7.25
C PHE A 121 -6.83 -8.29 8.33
N VAL A 122 -5.58 -8.12 8.72
CA VAL A 122 -5.16 -7.18 9.78
C VAL A 122 -4.26 -6.13 9.17
N ALA A 123 -4.81 -4.95 8.93
CA ALA A 123 -4.11 -3.82 8.33
C ALA A 123 -3.30 -3.03 9.39
N PRO A 124 -2.17 -2.42 9.01
CA PRO A 124 -1.40 -1.60 9.92
C PRO A 124 -2.05 -0.23 10.09
N LEU A 125 -1.91 0.35 11.28
CA LEU A 125 -2.16 1.76 11.54
C LEU A 125 -0.94 2.31 12.29
N TYR A 126 -0.18 3.16 11.61
CA TYR A 126 0.99 3.83 12.18
C TYR A 126 0.92 5.32 11.89
N LEU A 127 1.64 6.09 12.71
CA LEU A 127 1.85 7.52 12.49
C LEU A 127 3.06 7.72 11.57
N ARG A 128 2.89 8.53 10.53
CA ARG A 128 3.93 8.94 9.57
C ARG A 128 3.88 10.44 9.39
N HIS A 129 5.03 11.05 9.11
CA HIS A 129 5.08 12.48 8.79
C HIS A 129 4.12 12.77 7.63
N LYS A 130 3.41 13.90 7.70
CA LYS A 130 2.44 14.35 6.67
C LYS A 130 2.92 14.20 5.22
N TRP A 131 4.21 14.42 4.94
CA TRP A 131 4.77 14.33 3.59
C TRP A 131 5.34 12.97 3.19
N ASP A 132 5.24 11.98 4.07
CA ASP A 132 5.56 10.59 3.78
C ASP A 132 4.34 9.85 3.20
N GLY A 133 4.58 8.77 2.45
CA GLY A 133 3.51 7.94 1.90
C GLY A 133 2.58 8.71 0.96
N THR A 134 3.11 9.58 0.10
CA THR A 134 2.30 10.47 -0.75
C THR A 134 1.37 9.71 -1.71
N ILE A 135 1.75 8.51 -2.19
CA ILE A 135 0.85 7.62 -2.96
C ILE A 135 -0.29 7.12 -2.06
N THR A 136 0.01 6.71 -0.83
CA THR A 136 -1.01 6.31 0.16
C THR A 136 -2.00 7.44 0.41
N ASN A 137 -1.49 8.62 0.77
CA ASN A 137 -2.29 9.75 1.24
C ASN A 137 -3.13 10.39 0.14
N ASN A 138 -2.58 10.50 -1.08
CA ASN A 138 -3.27 11.18 -2.17
C ASN A 138 -4.07 10.23 -3.05
N ILE A 139 -3.82 8.91 -3.02
CA ILE A 139 -4.39 7.97 -4.01
C ILE A 139 -4.94 6.72 -3.35
N ALA A 140 -4.07 5.86 -2.81
CA ALA A 140 -4.47 4.52 -2.43
C ALA A 140 -5.55 4.53 -1.34
N TYR A 141 -5.38 5.35 -0.30
CA TYR A 141 -6.38 5.53 0.75
C TYR A 141 -7.71 6.13 0.23
N PRO A 142 -7.74 7.34 -0.36
CA PRO A 142 -9.00 7.95 -0.78
C PRO A 142 -9.74 7.15 -1.86
N MET A 143 -9.03 6.48 -2.79
CA MET A 143 -9.66 5.58 -3.77
C MET A 143 -10.21 4.33 -3.09
N THR A 144 -9.44 3.64 -2.25
CA THR A 144 -9.90 2.40 -1.59
C THR A 144 -11.10 2.66 -0.68
N ALA A 145 -11.03 3.72 0.13
CA ALA A 145 -12.12 4.09 1.03
C ALA A 145 -13.40 4.47 0.26
N SER A 146 -13.29 5.32 -0.77
CA SER A 146 -14.46 5.77 -1.54
C SER A 146 -15.08 4.67 -2.40
N LEU A 147 -14.28 3.77 -2.95
CA LEU A 147 -14.76 2.68 -3.81
C LEU A 147 -15.30 1.51 -3.00
N TYR A 148 -14.61 1.09 -1.93
CA TYR A 148 -14.96 -0.13 -1.21
C TYR A 148 -15.64 0.12 0.13
N GLY A 149 -15.67 1.36 0.62
CA GLY A 149 -16.50 1.78 1.76
C GLY A 149 -15.93 1.47 3.13
N PHE A 150 -14.62 1.19 3.24
CA PHE A 150 -13.95 0.90 4.51
C PHE A 150 -12.81 1.89 4.76
N ASP A 151 -12.77 2.46 5.96
CA ASP A 151 -11.70 3.34 6.45
C ASP A 151 -10.45 2.54 6.87
N ILE A 152 -9.81 1.87 5.91
CA ILE A 152 -8.48 1.27 6.09
C ILE A 152 -7.44 2.31 5.69
N ARG A 153 -6.79 2.92 6.67
CA ARG A 153 -5.94 4.11 6.46
C ARG A 153 -4.66 3.84 5.68
N GLN A 154 -4.11 2.64 5.79
CA GLN A 154 -2.85 2.23 5.17
C GLN A 154 -3.06 1.04 4.21
N PRO A 155 -3.80 1.21 3.09
CA PRO A 155 -4.12 0.10 2.20
C PRO A 155 -2.91 -0.43 1.41
N ILE A 156 -1.78 0.28 1.48
CA ILE A 156 -0.47 -0.16 0.97
C ILE A 156 0.59 -0.18 2.08
N GLY A 157 0.16 -0.42 3.32
CA GLY A 157 1.08 -0.61 4.43
C GLY A 157 1.74 -1.97 4.32
N GLY A 158 3.06 -1.99 4.11
CA GLY A 158 3.83 -3.20 3.82
C GLY A 158 3.86 -4.29 4.90
N ASP A 159 3.23 -4.04 6.05
CA ASP A 159 3.15 -4.94 7.20
C ASP A 159 1.69 -5.25 7.50
N PHE A 160 1.30 -6.52 7.52
CA PHE A 160 -0.10 -6.91 7.74
C PHE A 160 -0.21 -8.38 8.15
N GLY A 161 -1.35 -8.76 8.70
CA GLY A 161 -1.69 -10.16 9.02
C GLY A 161 -2.76 -10.71 8.09
N ILE A 162 -2.66 -11.98 7.70
CA ILE A 162 -3.68 -12.69 6.91
C ILE A 162 -4.01 -14.08 7.46
N SER A 163 -5.27 -14.48 7.38
CA SER A 163 -5.73 -15.84 7.74
C SER A 163 -5.38 -16.87 6.66
N ALA A 164 -5.43 -18.15 7.02
CA ALA A 164 -5.31 -19.26 6.06
C ALA A 164 -6.35 -19.20 4.92
N GLU A 165 -7.56 -18.72 5.20
CA GLU A 165 -8.60 -18.54 4.18
C GLU A 165 -8.17 -17.49 3.13
N MET A 166 -7.56 -16.39 3.59
CA MET A 166 -7.05 -15.36 2.68
C MET A 166 -5.94 -15.87 1.77
N ILE A 167 -5.05 -16.74 2.25
CA ILE A 167 -4.02 -17.38 1.41
C ILE A 167 -4.66 -18.09 0.22
N SER A 168 -5.75 -18.82 0.46
CA SER A 168 -6.47 -19.54 -0.60
C SER A 168 -7.07 -18.59 -1.63
N ILE A 169 -7.67 -17.48 -1.18
CA ILE A 169 -8.24 -16.45 -2.05
C ILE A 169 -7.16 -15.76 -2.89
N TYR A 170 -6.02 -15.40 -2.30
CA TYR A 170 -4.95 -14.70 -3.02
C TYR A 170 -4.20 -15.57 -4.03
N LEU A 171 -4.16 -16.88 -3.80
CA LEU A 171 -3.49 -17.84 -4.68
C LEU A 171 -4.44 -18.52 -5.69
N GLU A 172 -5.72 -18.16 -5.71
CA GLU A 172 -6.72 -18.77 -6.61
C GLU A 172 -6.43 -18.48 -8.09
N ASP A 173 -6.03 -17.24 -8.39
CA ASP A 173 -5.79 -16.75 -9.75
C ASP A 173 -4.28 -16.51 -9.97
N GLU A 174 -3.62 -17.44 -10.64
CA GLU A 174 -2.19 -17.36 -10.93
C GLU A 174 -1.84 -16.21 -11.90
N ASP A 175 -2.75 -15.84 -12.80
CA ASP A 175 -2.49 -14.82 -13.82
C ASP A 175 -2.36 -13.42 -13.22
N VAL A 176 -3.02 -13.17 -12.08
CA VAL A 176 -2.85 -11.92 -11.33
C VAL A 176 -1.38 -11.70 -10.97
N TRP A 177 -0.64 -12.75 -10.64
CA TRP A 177 0.78 -12.68 -10.29
C TRP A 177 1.70 -12.49 -11.51
N ARG A 178 1.15 -12.49 -12.73
CA ARG A 178 1.87 -12.10 -13.96
C ARG A 178 1.79 -10.59 -14.24
N THR A 179 1.13 -9.83 -13.37
CA THR A 179 0.95 -8.38 -13.49
C THR A 179 1.84 -7.59 -12.52
N ASP A 180 1.62 -6.29 -12.38
CA ASP A 180 2.30 -5.45 -11.38
C ASP A 180 1.98 -5.84 -9.92
N VAL A 181 1.03 -6.76 -9.68
CA VAL A 181 0.83 -7.42 -8.39
C VAL A 181 2.10 -8.15 -7.94
N ALA A 182 2.88 -8.74 -8.84
CA ALA A 182 4.18 -9.35 -8.49
C ALA A 182 5.23 -8.33 -8.00
N ARG A 183 4.95 -7.03 -8.12
CA ARG A 183 5.87 -5.93 -7.79
C ARG A 183 5.32 -5.11 -6.62
N PHE A 184 5.30 -3.78 -6.70
CA PHE A 184 4.73 -2.90 -5.66
C PHE A 184 3.19 -2.85 -5.66
N GLY A 185 2.52 -3.46 -6.64
CA GLY A 185 1.06 -3.56 -6.66
C GLY A 185 0.47 -4.53 -5.62
N VAL A 186 1.29 -5.37 -5.00
CA VAL A 186 0.83 -6.42 -4.08
C VAL A 186 0.03 -5.88 -2.90
N ASP A 187 0.49 -4.82 -2.24
CA ASP A 187 -0.13 -4.38 -0.98
C ASP A 187 -1.56 -3.87 -1.22
N ILE A 188 -1.79 -3.11 -2.32
CA ILE A 188 -3.13 -2.64 -2.70
C ILE A 188 -4.02 -3.79 -3.17
N PHE A 189 -3.43 -4.79 -3.85
CA PHE A 189 -4.13 -6.00 -4.27
C PHE A 189 -4.66 -6.79 -3.08
N LEU A 190 -3.84 -7.01 -2.05
CA LEU A 190 -4.22 -7.78 -0.87
C LEU A 190 -5.34 -7.07 -0.11
N THR A 191 -5.14 -5.79 0.24
CA THR A 191 -6.15 -5.00 0.97
C THR A 191 -7.48 -4.96 0.23
N THR A 192 -7.45 -4.63 -1.06
CA THR A 192 -8.68 -4.50 -1.87
C THR A 192 -9.39 -5.84 -2.01
N THR A 193 -8.65 -6.91 -2.25
CA THR A 193 -9.22 -8.26 -2.41
C THR A 193 -9.86 -8.75 -1.11
N ALA A 194 -9.26 -8.47 0.06
CA ALA A 194 -9.88 -8.78 1.35
C ALA A 194 -11.23 -8.08 1.52
N ILE A 195 -11.29 -6.77 1.28
CA ILE A 195 -12.52 -5.99 1.39
C ILE A 195 -13.57 -6.46 0.37
N ALA A 196 -13.17 -6.60 -0.90
CA ALA A 196 -14.08 -6.91 -1.99
C ALA A 196 -14.71 -8.32 -1.84
N ASN A 197 -13.98 -9.26 -1.24
CA ASN A 197 -14.49 -10.59 -0.89
C ASN A 197 -15.24 -10.64 0.45
N LYS A 198 -15.61 -9.48 1.02
CA LYS A 198 -16.42 -9.34 2.25
C LYS A 198 -15.80 -10.04 3.46
N ARG A 199 -14.47 -10.04 3.54
CA ARG A 199 -13.71 -10.68 4.62
C ARG A 199 -13.64 -9.77 5.84
N LYS A 200 -13.42 -10.37 7.01
CA LYS A 200 -13.38 -9.61 8.26
C LYS A 200 -12.05 -8.86 8.36
N VAL A 201 -12.12 -7.53 8.29
CA VAL A 201 -10.96 -6.65 8.32
C VAL A 201 -10.88 -5.90 9.66
N ILE A 202 -9.67 -5.72 10.18
CA ILE A 202 -9.38 -4.91 11.37
C ILE A 202 -8.07 -4.13 11.16
N GLN A 203 -7.91 -3.01 11.84
CA GLN A 203 -6.66 -2.25 11.89
C GLN A 203 -5.96 -2.44 13.23
N VAL A 204 -4.63 -2.39 13.26
CA VAL A 204 -3.84 -2.45 14.50
C VAL A 204 -2.94 -1.24 14.64
N SER A 205 -2.98 -0.61 15.81
CA SER A 205 -2.11 0.53 16.12
C SER A 205 -0.69 0.09 16.45
N LEU A 206 0.30 0.52 15.67
CA LEU A 206 1.69 0.04 15.72
C LEU A 206 2.73 1.07 16.19
N GLY A 207 2.30 2.28 16.54
CA GLY A 207 3.25 3.35 16.89
C GLY A 207 3.67 4.19 15.70
N MET A 208 4.87 4.77 15.78
CA MET A 208 5.50 5.50 14.68
C MET A 208 6.25 4.51 13.78
N LYS A 209 6.07 4.61 12.46
CA LYS A 209 6.82 3.78 11.50
C LYS A 209 8.09 4.51 11.06
N ILE A 210 9.24 4.01 11.51
CA ILE A 210 10.56 4.50 11.12
C ILE A 210 11.16 3.56 10.07
N HIS A 211 11.43 4.11 8.89
CA HIS A 211 12.05 3.44 7.74
C HIS A 211 12.84 4.46 6.92
N ASN A 212 13.59 4.03 5.90
CA ASN A 212 14.37 4.94 5.06
C ASN A 212 13.43 5.82 4.20
N PRO A 213 13.37 7.15 4.42
CA PRO A 213 12.49 8.01 3.66
C PRO A 213 12.92 8.08 2.20
N LYS A 214 11.94 8.16 1.29
CA LYS A 214 12.15 8.28 -0.15
C LYS A 214 11.62 9.63 -0.63
N ASP A 215 12.44 10.40 -1.34
CA ASP A 215 11.97 11.62 -2.01
C ASP A 215 10.97 11.24 -3.12
N PRO A 216 9.71 11.71 -3.03
CA PRO A 216 8.68 11.44 -4.03
C PRO A 216 9.09 11.79 -5.46
N ALA A 217 9.75 12.94 -5.65
CA ALA A 217 10.12 13.43 -6.97
C ALA A 217 11.26 12.63 -7.58
N ALA A 218 12.11 11.99 -6.77
CA ALA A 218 13.30 11.26 -7.24
C ALA A 218 13.05 9.78 -7.53
N SER A 219 12.08 9.15 -6.84
CA SER A 219 12.09 7.68 -6.71
C SER A 219 10.73 6.98 -6.85
N LEU A 220 9.61 7.71 -6.96
CA LEU A 220 8.27 7.09 -6.90
C LEU A 220 7.59 6.81 -8.24
N GLY A 221 8.14 7.23 -9.39
CA GLY A 221 7.51 6.99 -10.70
C GLY A 221 7.16 5.51 -10.99
N PRO A 222 8.12 4.57 -10.89
CA PRO A 222 7.84 3.14 -11.08
C PRO A 222 6.84 2.57 -10.06
N MET A 223 6.93 2.99 -8.79
CA MET A 223 6.00 2.55 -7.75
C MET A 223 4.58 3.06 -8.01
N PHE A 224 4.45 4.32 -8.42
CA PHE A 224 3.17 4.93 -8.80
C PHE A 224 2.50 4.12 -9.90
N ASN A 225 3.22 3.80 -10.98
CA ASN A 225 2.65 3.04 -12.10
C ASN A 225 2.12 1.67 -11.67
N GLN A 226 2.89 0.96 -10.85
CA GLN A 226 2.54 -0.38 -10.38
C GLN A 226 1.35 -0.36 -9.42
N VAL A 227 1.33 0.57 -8.47
CA VAL A 227 0.25 0.68 -7.48
C VAL A 227 -1.04 1.17 -8.14
N VAL A 228 -0.99 2.26 -8.91
CA VAL A 228 -2.18 2.86 -9.52
C VAL A 228 -2.70 1.98 -10.66
N GLY A 229 -1.82 1.37 -11.46
CA GLY A 229 -2.21 0.39 -12.46
C GLY A 229 -2.93 -0.82 -11.85
N THR A 230 -2.41 -1.34 -10.73
CA THR A 230 -3.06 -2.43 -9.98
C THR A 230 -4.41 -2.00 -9.41
N LEU A 231 -4.51 -0.76 -8.89
CA LEU A 231 -5.77 -0.19 -8.42
C LEU A 231 -6.83 -0.14 -9.54
N PHE A 232 -6.47 0.34 -10.74
CA PHE A 232 -7.38 0.39 -11.88
C PHE A 232 -7.81 -1.00 -12.37
N MET A 233 -6.89 -1.95 -12.39
CA MET A 233 -7.21 -3.36 -12.66
C MET A 233 -8.24 -3.89 -11.64
N LEU A 234 -8.07 -3.58 -10.36
CA LEU A 234 -9.00 -4.03 -9.30
C LEU A 234 -10.37 -3.36 -9.40
N MET A 235 -10.41 -2.08 -9.79
CA MET A 235 -11.68 -1.42 -10.12
C MET A 235 -12.42 -2.18 -11.22
N LYS A 236 -11.73 -2.63 -12.27
CA LYS A 236 -12.35 -3.47 -13.30
C LYS A 236 -12.80 -4.83 -12.76
N LYS A 237 -11.98 -5.48 -11.93
CA LYS A 237 -12.30 -6.81 -11.36
C LYS A 237 -13.51 -6.77 -10.41
N TYR A 238 -13.64 -5.72 -9.62
CA TYR A 238 -14.64 -5.62 -8.55
C TYR A 238 -15.70 -4.53 -8.80
N GLU A 239 -16.04 -4.26 -10.06
CA GLU A 239 -17.05 -3.24 -10.41
C GLU A 239 -18.41 -3.46 -9.76
N GLU A 240 -18.84 -4.71 -9.68
CA GLU A 240 -20.09 -5.09 -9.02
C GLU A 240 -20.07 -4.86 -7.51
N VAL A 241 -18.89 -4.77 -6.90
CA VAL A 241 -18.74 -4.50 -5.47
C VAL A 241 -18.73 -3.01 -5.21
N TRP A 242 -17.84 -2.28 -5.91
CA TRP A 242 -17.66 -0.87 -5.59
C TRP A 242 -18.78 0.00 -6.12
N LYS A 243 -19.52 -0.36 -7.18
CA LYS A 243 -20.57 0.52 -7.78
C LYS A 243 -21.64 0.98 -6.79
N ASP A 244 -22.02 0.13 -5.84
CA ASP A 244 -23.13 0.38 -4.91
C ASP A 244 -22.70 1.01 -3.57
N VAL A 245 -21.40 1.22 -3.34
CA VAL A 245 -20.90 1.86 -2.13
C VAL A 245 -21.34 3.33 -2.04
N LYS A 246 -22.01 3.71 -0.94
CA LYS A 246 -22.50 5.09 -0.73
C LYS A 246 -22.00 5.74 0.57
N GLU A 247 -21.20 5.02 1.35
CA GLU A 247 -20.64 5.51 2.62
C GLU A 247 -19.26 4.90 2.88
N ILE A 248 -18.45 5.62 3.67
CA ILE A 248 -17.20 5.09 4.24
C ILE A 248 -17.48 4.72 5.69
N ARG A 249 -17.35 3.44 6.00
CA ARG A 249 -17.56 2.88 7.34
C ARG A 249 -16.25 2.87 8.12
N PRO A 250 -16.29 3.20 9.43
CA PRO A 250 -15.12 3.00 10.28
C PRO A 250 -14.77 1.52 10.37
N VAL A 251 -13.48 1.22 10.42
CA VAL A 251 -12.96 -0.12 10.70
C VAL A 251 -12.49 -0.18 12.13
N GLU A 252 -12.80 -1.28 12.82
CA GLU A 252 -12.32 -1.52 14.18
C GLU A 252 -10.79 -1.38 14.23
N THR A 253 -10.30 -0.70 15.27
CA THR A 253 -8.87 -0.50 15.48
C THR A 253 -8.48 -1.08 16.83
N TRP A 254 -7.62 -2.09 16.83
CA TRP A 254 -7.02 -2.61 18.05
C TRP A 254 -5.78 -1.81 18.40
N GLY A 255 -5.85 -1.16 19.55
CA GLY A 255 -4.72 -0.54 20.22
C GLY A 255 -4.98 0.94 20.44
N GLU A 256 -4.10 1.57 21.21
CA GLU A 256 -4.25 2.98 21.52
C GLU A 256 -3.81 3.86 20.34
N GLU A 257 -4.48 4.98 20.18
CA GLU A 257 -4.09 5.98 19.20
C GLU A 257 -2.71 6.56 19.54
N VAL A 258 -1.82 6.57 18.56
CA VAL A 258 -0.46 7.08 18.71
C VAL A 258 -0.49 8.59 18.56
N LYS A 259 0.04 9.30 19.55
CA LYS A 259 0.20 10.76 19.53
C LYS A 259 1.67 11.13 19.43
N GLY A 260 1.96 12.22 18.73
CA GLY A 260 3.31 12.76 18.58
C GLY A 260 3.52 13.34 17.19
N GLU A 261 4.75 13.76 16.91
CA GLU A 261 5.17 14.19 15.58
C GLU A 261 6.32 13.27 15.13
N PRO A 262 6.18 12.54 14.01
CA PRO A 262 7.23 11.67 13.49
C PRO A 262 8.46 12.46 13.02
N GLU A 263 9.55 11.74 12.72
CA GLU A 263 10.73 12.34 12.08
C GLU A 263 10.35 13.07 10.79
N GLU A 264 10.87 14.28 10.63
CA GLU A 264 10.57 15.14 9.50
C GLU A 264 11.06 14.50 8.18
N VAL A 265 10.13 14.35 7.23
CA VAL A 265 10.47 13.98 5.85
C VAL A 265 10.55 15.25 5.02
N LYS A 266 11.71 15.51 4.41
CA LYS A 266 11.92 16.67 3.54
C LYS A 266 11.41 16.40 2.13
N VAL A 267 10.72 17.38 1.55
CA VAL A 267 10.26 17.35 0.17
C VAL A 267 10.73 18.60 -0.57
N THR A 268 11.30 18.41 -1.76
CA THR A 268 11.75 19.52 -2.61
C THR A 268 10.58 20.03 -3.45
N LEU A 269 9.82 20.99 -2.91
CA LEU A 269 8.62 21.54 -3.56
C LEU A 269 8.89 22.06 -4.98
N GLU A 270 9.97 22.79 -5.19
CA GLU A 270 10.30 23.34 -6.51
C GLU A 270 10.62 22.24 -7.54
N LEU A 271 11.22 21.12 -7.10
CA LEU A 271 11.45 19.97 -7.96
C LEU A 271 10.14 19.28 -8.36
N LEU A 272 9.18 19.17 -7.44
CA LEU A 272 7.84 18.65 -7.76
C LEU A 272 7.14 19.52 -8.81
N LYS A 273 7.16 20.84 -8.61
CA LYS A 273 6.54 21.79 -9.55
C LYS A 273 7.19 21.74 -10.93
N GLN A 274 8.52 21.76 -10.98
CA GLN A 274 9.28 21.68 -12.22
C GLN A 274 8.98 20.38 -12.97
N LYS A 275 9.15 19.22 -12.32
CA LYS A 275 8.88 17.91 -12.94
C LYS A 275 7.43 17.77 -13.39
N SER A 276 6.49 18.29 -12.61
CA SER A 276 5.07 18.28 -12.98
C SER A 276 4.83 18.99 -14.30
N LYS A 277 5.33 20.24 -14.45
CA LYS A 277 5.17 21.02 -15.68
C LYS A 277 5.88 20.38 -16.88
N GLU A 278 7.12 19.93 -16.69
CA GLU A 278 7.91 19.30 -17.75
C GLU A 278 7.29 18.00 -18.26
N LEU A 279 6.79 17.14 -17.36
CA LEU A 279 6.14 15.90 -17.73
C LEU A 279 4.72 16.14 -18.28
N PHE A 280 4.00 17.16 -17.79
CA PHE A 280 2.68 17.50 -18.30
C PHE A 280 2.73 17.86 -19.78
N GLU A 281 3.70 18.66 -20.21
CA GLU A 281 3.82 19.01 -21.64
C GLU A 281 4.14 17.79 -22.53
N LYS A 282 4.85 16.79 -21.99
CA LYS A 282 5.10 15.51 -22.71
C LYS A 282 3.86 14.64 -22.82
N GLU A 283 3.07 14.58 -21.75
CA GLU A 283 1.86 13.74 -21.65
C GLU A 283 0.57 14.48 -22.09
N LYS A 284 0.68 15.72 -22.55
CA LYS A 284 -0.47 16.62 -22.76
C LYS A 284 -1.51 16.06 -23.71
N ASP A 285 -1.07 15.45 -24.82
CA ASP A 285 -1.97 14.94 -25.84
C ASP A 285 -2.71 13.68 -25.37
N ILE A 286 -2.03 12.79 -24.63
CA ILE A 286 -2.69 11.63 -24.04
C ILE A 286 -3.61 12.06 -22.89
N LEU A 287 -3.20 13.02 -22.06
CA LEU A 287 -4.03 13.60 -20.99
C LEU A 287 -5.30 14.24 -21.55
N ARG A 288 -5.19 15.02 -22.64
CA ARG A 288 -6.36 15.60 -23.32
C ARG A 288 -7.30 14.53 -23.86
N LYS A 289 -6.77 13.38 -24.26
CA LYS A 289 -7.57 12.25 -24.78
C LYS A 289 -8.29 11.48 -23.68
N ILE A 290 -7.67 11.31 -22.51
CA ILE A 290 -8.23 10.47 -21.43
C ILE A 290 -9.13 11.24 -20.46
N LEU A 291 -8.83 12.52 -20.22
CA LEU A 291 -9.59 13.36 -19.29
C LEU A 291 -10.83 13.93 -19.99
N SER A 292 -11.90 14.19 -19.23
CA SER A 292 -12.99 15.03 -19.75
C SER A 292 -12.49 16.44 -20.07
N GLU A 293 -13.20 17.17 -20.92
CA GLU A 293 -12.83 18.56 -21.25
C GLU A 293 -12.79 19.46 -20.00
N GLU A 294 -13.76 19.28 -19.10
CA GLU A 294 -13.81 19.98 -17.81
C GLU A 294 -12.62 19.62 -16.92
N THR A 295 -12.32 18.32 -16.77
CA THR A 295 -11.17 17.84 -15.99
C THR A 295 -9.85 18.36 -16.57
N PHE A 296 -9.66 18.29 -17.89
CA PHE A 296 -8.44 18.75 -18.55
C PHE A 296 -8.25 20.27 -18.39
N SER A 297 -9.31 21.06 -18.57
CA SER A 297 -9.27 22.52 -18.35
C SER A 297 -8.93 22.86 -16.90
N GLY A 298 -9.53 22.15 -15.94
CA GLY A 298 -9.22 22.28 -14.52
C GLY A 298 -7.76 21.96 -14.21
N VAL A 299 -7.20 20.89 -14.80
CA VAL A 299 -5.79 20.51 -14.66
C VAL A 299 -4.85 21.59 -15.19
N VAL A 300 -5.12 22.14 -16.37
CA VAL A 300 -4.29 23.21 -16.96
C VAL A 300 -4.23 24.41 -16.02
N LYS A 301 -5.37 24.85 -15.48
CA LYS A 301 -5.44 25.95 -14.50
C LYS A 301 -4.70 25.60 -13.20
N ALA A 302 -4.91 24.38 -12.67
CA ALA A 302 -4.26 23.94 -11.44
C ALA A 302 -2.73 23.91 -11.56
N LEU A 303 -2.17 23.66 -12.75
CA LEU A 303 -0.72 23.68 -12.97
C LEU A 303 -0.10 25.09 -12.99
N GLU A 304 -0.90 26.14 -13.13
CA GLU A 304 -0.43 27.53 -13.05
C GLU A 304 -0.11 27.92 -11.61
N SER A 305 -1.03 27.63 -10.67
CA SER A 305 -0.94 28.01 -9.25
C SER A 305 -0.53 26.87 -8.31
N PHE A 306 -0.59 25.61 -8.75
CA PHE A 306 -0.53 24.40 -7.91
C PHE A 306 -1.64 24.32 -6.87
N GLU A 307 -2.77 24.97 -7.12
CA GLU A 307 -4.01 24.76 -6.37
C GLU A 307 -4.79 23.61 -7.04
N PHE A 308 -4.70 22.42 -6.46
CA PHE A 308 -5.26 21.21 -7.04
C PHE A 308 -6.33 20.65 -6.09
N SER A 309 -7.60 21.00 -6.33
CA SER A 309 -8.69 20.58 -5.43
C SER A 309 -8.85 19.06 -5.37
N ASP A 310 -9.43 18.56 -4.28
CA ASP A 310 -9.66 17.12 -4.12
C ASP A 310 -10.74 16.60 -5.08
N GLU A 311 -11.71 17.44 -5.47
CA GLU A 311 -12.73 17.15 -6.49
C GLU A 311 -12.09 16.93 -7.86
N LEU A 312 -11.25 17.88 -8.29
CA LEU A 312 -10.52 17.77 -9.56
C LEU A 312 -9.61 16.54 -9.54
N TRP A 313 -8.95 16.28 -8.42
CA TRP A 313 -8.07 15.12 -8.29
C TRP A 313 -8.82 13.78 -8.34
N ALA A 314 -10.00 13.70 -7.72
CA ALA A 314 -10.88 12.53 -7.85
C ALA A 314 -11.23 12.27 -9.32
N ARG A 315 -11.68 13.30 -10.05
CA ARG A 315 -12.03 13.19 -11.47
C ARG A 315 -10.87 12.78 -12.35
N VAL A 316 -9.65 13.28 -12.10
CA VAL A 316 -8.43 12.86 -12.81
C VAL A 316 -8.19 11.36 -12.66
N LEU A 317 -8.27 10.84 -11.43
CA LEU A 317 -8.07 9.40 -11.17
C LEU A 317 -9.20 8.55 -11.76
N PHE A 318 -10.45 9.03 -11.70
CA PHE A 318 -11.61 8.37 -12.30
C PHE A 318 -11.52 8.32 -13.82
N ASP A 319 -11.21 9.43 -14.49
CA ASP A 319 -10.98 9.48 -15.93
C ASP A 319 -9.82 8.56 -16.34
N GLY A 320 -8.73 8.55 -15.56
CA GLY A 320 -7.61 7.63 -15.75
C GLY A 320 -8.03 6.17 -15.65
N ALA A 321 -8.85 5.82 -14.66
CA ALA A 321 -9.37 4.46 -14.47
C ALA A 321 -10.29 4.03 -15.63
N VAL A 322 -11.16 4.93 -16.11
CA VAL A 322 -12.03 4.71 -17.27
C VAL A 322 -11.19 4.50 -18.54
N ALA A 323 -10.17 5.33 -18.76
CA ALA A 323 -9.27 5.19 -19.90
C ALA A 323 -8.47 3.88 -19.85
N TYR A 324 -8.06 3.44 -18.66
CA TYR A 324 -7.42 2.14 -18.46
C TYR A 324 -8.38 0.98 -18.77
N LYS A 325 -9.61 1.01 -18.23
CA LYS A 325 -10.66 0.01 -18.52
C LYS A 325 -10.89 -0.14 -20.02
N ASN A 326 -10.97 0.99 -20.74
CA ASN A 326 -11.26 1.06 -22.17
C ASN A 326 -10.01 0.80 -23.05
N GLY A 327 -8.85 0.54 -22.46
CA GLY A 327 -7.61 0.23 -23.18
C GLY A 327 -6.98 1.43 -23.89
N VAL A 328 -7.39 2.66 -23.57
CA VAL A 328 -6.79 3.89 -24.12
C VAL A 328 -5.37 4.09 -23.57
N ILE A 329 -5.17 3.76 -22.30
CA ILE A 329 -3.85 3.67 -21.65
C ILE A 329 -3.64 2.26 -21.10
N LYS A 330 -2.39 1.80 -21.10
CA LYS A 330 -2.01 0.47 -20.60
C LYS A 330 -1.45 0.49 -19.18
N ASN A 331 -1.05 1.67 -18.70
CA ASN A 331 -0.49 1.91 -17.38
C ASN A 331 -0.93 3.31 -16.89
N ALA A 332 -0.64 3.64 -15.65
CA ALA A 332 -1.00 4.93 -15.06
C ALA A 332 0.02 6.06 -15.37
N GLU A 333 1.06 5.79 -16.17
CA GLU A 333 2.20 6.70 -16.38
C GLU A 333 1.83 8.11 -16.81
N PRO A 334 0.84 8.32 -17.71
CA PRO A 334 0.43 9.67 -18.09
C PRO A 334 -0.05 10.54 -16.93
N LEU A 335 -0.45 9.95 -15.79
CA LEU A 335 -0.96 10.66 -14.62
C LEU A 335 0.15 11.11 -13.65
N ILE A 336 1.40 10.65 -13.82
CA ILE A 336 2.54 11.06 -12.98
C ILE A 336 2.69 12.58 -12.86
N PRO A 337 2.66 13.40 -13.94
CA PRO A 337 2.72 14.85 -13.80
C PRO A 337 1.65 15.43 -12.88
N LEU A 338 0.45 14.86 -12.91
CA LEU A 338 -0.69 15.35 -12.12
C LEU A 338 -0.58 14.92 -10.66
N TYR A 339 -0.03 13.74 -10.40
CA TYR A 339 0.34 13.30 -9.06
C TYR A 339 1.40 14.20 -8.42
N PHE A 340 2.42 14.63 -9.18
CA PHE A 340 3.39 15.61 -8.67
C PHE A 340 2.73 16.96 -8.38
N ALA A 341 1.83 17.44 -9.23
CA ALA A 341 1.06 18.66 -8.98
C ALA A 341 0.23 18.54 -7.69
N LYS A 342 -0.48 17.42 -7.51
CA LYS A 342 -1.28 17.17 -6.31
C LYS A 342 -0.44 17.04 -5.05
N THR A 343 0.76 16.46 -5.17
CA THR A 343 1.70 16.39 -4.05
C THR A 343 2.21 17.79 -3.68
N ALA A 344 2.50 18.64 -4.66
CA ALA A 344 2.88 20.03 -4.42
C ALA A 344 1.74 20.82 -3.73
N ASP A 345 0.50 20.70 -4.19
CA ASP A 345 -0.71 21.25 -3.55
C ASP A 345 -0.78 20.87 -2.06
N PHE A 346 -0.60 19.58 -1.77
CA PHE A 346 -0.67 19.08 -0.40
C PHE A 346 0.46 19.62 0.48
N VAL A 347 1.70 19.68 -0.04
CA VAL A 347 2.84 20.25 0.69
C VAL A 347 2.62 21.73 1.01
N ILE A 348 2.10 22.50 0.04
CA ILE A 348 1.78 23.93 0.24
C ILE A 348 0.73 24.10 1.33
N LYS A 349 -0.39 23.37 1.26
CA LYS A 349 -1.49 23.46 2.23
C LYS A 349 -1.10 23.04 3.65
N THR A 350 -0.15 22.12 3.76
CA THR A 350 0.21 21.51 5.05
C THR A 350 1.51 22.04 5.63
N MET A 351 2.10 23.10 5.07
CA MET A 351 3.39 23.65 5.51
C MET A 351 3.39 23.97 7.02
N ASP A 352 2.38 24.70 7.46
CA ASP A 352 2.22 25.14 8.86
C ASP A 352 1.31 24.23 9.69
N MET A 353 0.92 23.06 9.16
CA MET A 353 0.06 22.10 9.85
C MET A 353 0.87 21.03 10.59
N THR A 354 0.37 20.54 11.71
CA THR A 354 0.84 19.31 12.34
C THR A 354 0.50 18.07 11.50
N THR A 355 1.15 16.93 11.74
CA THR A 355 0.77 15.67 11.08
C THR A 355 -0.69 15.29 11.34
N MET A 356 -1.20 15.57 12.54
CA MET A 356 -2.59 15.29 12.91
C MET A 356 -3.60 16.19 12.20
N GLU A 357 -3.26 17.45 11.94
CA GLU A 357 -4.12 18.35 11.15
C GLU A 357 -4.13 17.93 9.67
N ALA A 358 -2.97 17.58 9.11
CA ALA A 358 -2.86 17.07 7.76
C ALA A 358 -3.63 15.75 7.56
N GLU A 359 -3.70 14.89 8.58
CA GLU A 359 -4.49 13.66 8.57
C GLU A 359 -6.00 13.92 8.40
N ARG A 360 -6.52 15.03 8.94
CA ARG A 360 -7.92 15.42 8.72
C ARG A 360 -8.20 15.72 7.25
N LEU A 361 -7.30 16.44 6.58
CA LEU A 361 -7.42 16.73 5.15
C LEU A 361 -7.40 15.44 4.31
N ILE A 362 -6.57 14.47 4.68
CA ILE A 362 -6.50 13.18 3.97
C ILE A 362 -7.82 12.42 4.11
N ARG A 363 -8.45 12.44 5.29
CA ARG A 363 -9.76 11.83 5.53
C ARG A 363 -10.90 12.57 4.84
N GLU A 364 -10.85 13.89 4.78
CA GLU A 364 -11.78 14.72 4.01
C GLU A 364 -11.69 14.43 2.52
N ARG A 365 -10.47 14.29 1.97
CA ARG A 365 -10.25 13.89 0.57
C ARG A 365 -10.96 12.58 0.23
N ALA A 366 -10.90 11.56 1.08
CA ALA A 366 -11.62 10.30 0.85
C ALA A 366 -13.15 10.53 0.78
N ARG A 367 -13.69 11.43 1.59
CA ARG A 367 -15.12 11.81 1.53
C ARG A 367 -15.44 12.59 0.25
N THR A 368 -14.54 13.46 -0.21
CA THR A 368 -14.69 14.15 -1.50
C THR A 368 -14.71 13.16 -2.66
N PHE A 369 -13.84 12.15 -2.65
CA PHE A 369 -13.84 11.09 -3.66
C PHE A 369 -15.16 10.31 -3.68
N LEU A 370 -15.72 10.01 -2.50
CA LEU A 370 -17.03 9.37 -2.40
C LEU A 370 -18.16 10.26 -2.96
N LYS A 371 -18.11 11.58 -2.74
CA LYS A 371 -19.10 12.53 -3.30
C LYS A 371 -19.01 12.61 -4.83
N GLU A 372 -17.80 12.58 -5.38
CA GLU A 372 -17.57 12.60 -6.84
C GLU A 372 -17.85 11.23 -7.50
N LYS A 373 -18.30 10.22 -6.76
CA LYS A 373 -18.49 8.88 -7.31
C LYS A 373 -19.58 8.79 -8.38
N ASP A 374 -20.59 9.66 -8.33
CA ASP A 374 -21.62 9.69 -9.38
C ASP A 374 -21.02 10.08 -10.75
N TYR A 375 -20.00 10.95 -10.78
CA TYR A 375 -19.20 11.23 -11.99
C TYR A 375 -18.51 9.96 -12.50
N LEU A 376 -17.87 9.19 -11.61
CA LEU A 376 -17.24 7.92 -11.98
C LEU A 376 -18.27 6.96 -12.57
N ILE A 377 -19.45 6.80 -11.93
CA ILE A 377 -20.49 5.86 -12.38
C ILE A 377 -20.96 6.23 -13.79
N GLU A 378 -21.30 7.51 -14.03
CA GLU A 378 -21.70 7.99 -15.35
C GLU A 378 -20.65 7.66 -16.40
N ARG A 379 -19.37 7.97 -16.11
CA ARG A 379 -18.26 7.76 -17.03
C ARG A 379 -17.82 6.31 -17.22
N TRP A 380 -18.05 5.45 -16.23
CA TRP A 380 -17.59 4.06 -16.23
C TRP A 380 -18.53 3.13 -16.99
N PHE A 381 -19.83 3.44 -16.96
CA PHE A 381 -20.89 2.61 -17.55
C PHE A 381 -21.51 3.22 -18.82
N THR A 382 -20.97 4.34 -19.29
CA THR A 382 -21.18 4.87 -20.65
C THR A 382 -20.07 4.38 -21.56
#